data_AF-A0A0X8FCD5-F1
#
_entry.id   AF-A0A0X8FCD5-F1
#
_cell.length_a   1.000
_cell.length_b   1.000
_cell.length_c   1.000
_cell.angle_alpha   90.00
_cell.angle_beta   90.00
_cell.angle_gamma   90.00
#
_symmetry.space_group_name_H-M   'P 1'
#
loop_
_entity.id
_entity.type
_entity.pdbx_description
1 polymer ?
#
loop_
_entity_poly.entity_id
_entity_poly.type
_entity_poly.pdbx_seq_one_letter_code
_entity_poly.pdbx_strand_id
1 'polypeptide(L)'
;MSQTHDLKKALIRVQFGDYLPLVQSFSYPELEALEIEPHFNFSEISDEAAFYMVAQGYLDHWESSYQKESLVRKGNLYRQEHRVVDEVEDDFLEAVWQAYVQVKEAAQSQASRVSQSSITRHGSQESIWEQLMRDGVPELKQKVSQYKARYGLDD
;
A
#
# COMPACT_ATOMS: atom_id res chain seq x y z
N MET A 1 -9.76 -15.11 25.52
CA MET A 1 -8.94 -16.31 25.22
C MET A 1 -9.05 -16.79 23.77
N SER A 2 -10.15 -16.57 23.03
CA SER A 2 -10.28 -16.98 21.62
C SER A 2 -9.29 -16.26 20.68
N GLN A 3 -9.27 -14.91 20.70
CA GLN A 3 -8.43 -14.11 19.80
C GLN A 3 -6.94 -14.46 19.86
N THR A 4 -6.39 -14.73 21.05
CA THR A 4 -4.98 -15.14 21.20
C THR A 4 -4.69 -16.48 20.53
N HIS A 5 -5.64 -17.41 20.56
CA HIS A 5 -5.50 -18.71 19.92
C HIS A 5 -5.68 -18.61 18.40
N ASP A 6 -6.58 -17.76 17.95
CA ASP A 6 -6.82 -17.49 16.52
C ASP A 6 -5.60 -16.79 15.88
N LEU A 7 -5.00 -15.83 16.58
CA LEU A 7 -3.74 -15.19 16.20
C LEU A 7 -2.60 -16.20 16.08
N LYS A 8 -2.42 -17.08 17.08
CA LYS A 8 -1.38 -18.13 17.02
C LYS A 8 -1.54 -19.05 15.82
N LYS A 9 -2.77 -19.46 15.51
CA LYS A 9 -3.06 -20.28 14.32
C LYS A 9 -2.74 -19.55 13.03
N ALA A 10 -3.10 -18.27 12.94
CA ALA A 10 -2.78 -17.44 11.77
C ALA A 10 -1.27 -17.29 11.60
N LEU A 11 -0.52 -17.04 12.68
CA LEU A 11 0.94 -16.93 12.65
C LEU A 11 1.63 -18.24 12.23
N ILE A 12 1.10 -19.40 12.65
CA ILE A 12 1.61 -20.70 12.17
C ILE A 12 1.42 -20.83 10.66
N ARG A 13 0.27 -20.42 10.12
CA ARG A 13 -0.01 -20.50 8.68
C ARG A 13 0.89 -19.60 7.82
N VAL A 14 1.27 -18.43 8.35
CA VAL A 14 2.24 -17.53 7.71
C VAL A 14 3.58 -18.25 7.44
N GLN A 15 4.01 -19.15 8.33
CA GLN A 15 5.24 -19.93 8.13
C GLN A 15 5.19 -20.88 6.92
N PHE A 16 3.98 -21.16 6.41
CA PHE A 16 3.74 -22.03 5.25
C PHE A 16 3.27 -21.24 4.01
N GLY A 17 3.40 -19.92 4.01
CA GLY A 17 3.00 -19.08 2.88
C GLY A 17 1.50 -18.77 2.81
N ASP A 18 0.70 -19.23 3.78
CA ASP A 18 -0.73 -18.92 3.86
C ASP A 18 -0.95 -17.67 4.73
N TYR A 19 -0.88 -16.51 4.08
CA TYR A 19 -0.95 -15.21 4.75
C TYR A 19 -2.37 -14.71 4.98
N LEU A 20 -3.33 -15.18 4.17
CA LEU A 20 -4.69 -14.64 4.12
C LEU A 20 -5.39 -14.66 5.49
N PRO A 21 -5.33 -15.73 6.30
CA PRO A 21 -6.00 -15.77 7.60
C PRO A 21 -5.46 -14.74 8.60
N LEU A 22 -4.18 -14.39 8.52
CA LEU A 22 -3.60 -13.34 9.35
C LEU A 22 -4.13 -11.98 8.91
N VAL A 23 -3.94 -11.65 7.64
CA VAL A 23 -4.18 -10.29 7.12
C VAL A 23 -5.66 -9.97 6.93
N GLN A 24 -6.55 -10.96 6.99
CA GLN A 24 -8.00 -10.72 7.07
C GLN A 24 -8.49 -10.43 8.50
N SER A 25 -7.76 -10.91 9.51
CA SER A 25 -8.26 -10.97 10.89
C SER A 25 -7.56 -9.99 11.84
N PHE A 26 -6.37 -9.52 11.46
CA PHE A 26 -5.54 -8.67 12.30
C PHE A 26 -4.95 -7.54 11.46
N SER A 27 -4.96 -6.33 12.00
CA SER A 27 -4.31 -5.18 11.39
C SER A 27 -2.81 -5.14 11.74
N TYR A 28 -2.00 -4.53 10.88
CA TYR A 28 -0.57 -4.39 11.16
C TYR A 28 -0.28 -3.59 12.45
N PRO A 29 -0.96 -2.47 12.74
CA PRO A 29 -0.76 -1.74 13.99
C PRO A 29 -1.07 -2.57 15.25
N GLU A 30 -2.05 -3.49 15.18
CA GLU A 30 -2.32 -4.41 16.29
C GLU A 30 -1.17 -5.40 16.52
N LEU A 31 -0.56 -5.90 15.45
CA LEU A 31 0.60 -6.79 15.55
C LEU A 31 1.83 -6.06 16.08
N GLU A 32 2.06 -4.83 15.61
CA GLU A 32 3.15 -3.97 16.08
C GLU A 32 3.03 -3.67 17.58
N ALA A 33 1.81 -3.33 18.05
CA ALA A 33 1.54 -3.09 19.47
C ALA A 33 1.77 -4.33 20.36
N LEU A 34 1.72 -5.53 19.77
CA LEU A 34 1.99 -6.80 20.43
C LEU A 34 3.45 -7.27 20.27
N GLU A 35 4.31 -6.46 19.64
CA GLU A 35 5.70 -6.80 19.30
C GLU A 35 5.80 -8.07 18.41
N ILE A 36 4.83 -8.27 17.52
CA ILE A 36 4.78 -9.41 16.61
C ILE A 36 5.20 -8.95 15.21
N GLU A 37 6.31 -9.48 14.74
CA GLU A 37 6.83 -9.21 13.40
C GLU A 37 6.66 -10.46 12.50
N PRO A 38 5.56 -10.57 11.74
CA PRO A 38 5.36 -11.69 10.83
C PRO A 38 6.35 -11.60 9.66
N HIS A 39 6.94 -12.75 9.29
CA HIS A 39 7.82 -12.83 8.13
C HIS A 39 7.02 -13.23 6.88
N PHE A 40 7.01 -12.36 5.87
CA PHE A 40 6.33 -12.63 4.60
C PHE A 40 7.32 -12.92 3.47
N ASN A 41 7.13 -14.03 2.76
CA ASN A 41 7.78 -14.23 1.47
C ASN A 41 7.00 -13.48 0.37
N PHE A 42 7.56 -12.35 -0.09
CA PHE A 42 6.88 -11.45 -1.01
C PHE A 42 6.39 -12.13 -2.31
N SER A 43 7.15 -13.11 -2.83
CA SER A 43 6.79 -13.80 -4.07
C SER A 43 5.56 -14.70 -3.93
N GLU A 44 5.23 -15.12 -2.71
CA GLU A 44 4.11 -16.03 -2.41
C GLU A 44 2.83 -15.28 -2.06
N ILE A 45 2.87 -13.95 -1.94
CA ILE A 45 1.69 -13.15 -1.63
C ILE A 45 0.72 -13.19 -2.81
N SER A 46 -0.47 -13.78 -2.60
CA SER A 46 -1.57 -13.79 -3.56
C SER A 46 -2.19 -12.40 -3.70
N ASP A 47 -2.93 -12.17 -4.79
CA ASP A 47 -3.57 -10.88 -5.04
C ASP A 47 -4.64 -10.55 -3.99
N GLU A 48 -5.37 -11.57 -3.52
CA GLU A 48 -6.31 -11.45 -2.40
C GLU A 48 -5.61 -11.07 -1.09
N ALA A 49 -4.52 -11.78 -0.74
CA ALA A 49 -3.75 -11.44 0.46
C ALA A 49 -3.16 -10.03 0.35
N ALA A 50 -2.71 -9.61 -0.83
CA ALA A 50 -2.23 -8.27 -1.07
C ALA A 50 -3.31 -7.19 -0.87
N PHE A 51 -4.56 -7.46 -1.30
CA PHE A 51 -5.69 -6.55 -1.05
C PHE A 51 -5.90 -6.33 0.46
N TYR A 52 -6.03 -7.42 1.23
CA TYR A 52 -6.22 -7.31 2.67
C TYR A 52 -5.00 -6.75 3.40
N MET A 53 -3.77 -7.08 2.95
CA MET A 53 -2.55 -6.46 3.48
C MET A 53 -2.58 -4.94 3.36
N VAL A 54 -2.97 -4.42 2.19
CA VAL A 54 -3.05 -2.98 1.96
C VAL A 54 -4.15 -2.36 2.82
N ALA A 55 -5.35 -2.93 2.84
CA ALA A 55 -6.47 -2.44 3.64
C ALA A 55 -6.16 -2.42 5.15
N GLN A 56 -5.39 -3.41 5.62
CA GLN A 56 -5.06 -3.57 7.04
C GLN A 56 -3.73 -2.90 7.45
N GLY A 57 -3.21 -2.00 6.62
CA GLY A 57 -2.05 -1.17 6.98
C GLY A 57 -0.69 -1.88 6.92
N TYR A 58 -0.60 -3.08 6.35
CA TYR A 58 0.67 -3.81 6.26
C TYR A 58 1.70 -3.11 5.37
N LEU A 59 1.32 -2.12 4.54
CA LEU A 59 2.29 -1.36 3.75
C LEU A 59 3.46 -0.80 4.59
N ASP A 60 3.25 -0.53 5.88
CA ASP A 60 4.29 -0.06 6.79
C ASP A 60 5.33 -1.12 7.17
N HIS A 61 5.02 -2.40 6.97
CA HIS A 61 5.97 -3.50 7.14
C HIS A 61 7.12 -3.48 6.12
N TRP A 62 6.90 -2.92 4.92
CA TRP A 62 7.89 -2.92 3.86
C TRP A 62 8.61 -1.58 3.76
N GLU A 63 9.95 -1.59 3.75
CA GLU A 63 10.72 -0.35 3.47
C GLU A 63 10.81 -0.04 1.97
N SER A 64 10.77 -1.08 1.13
CA SER A 64 10.95 -0.95 -0.32
C SER A 64 9.73 -0.33 -0.99
N SER A 65 9.90 0.84 -1.60
CA SER A 65 8.86 1.49 -2.41
C SER A 65 8.32 0.60 -3.52
N TYR A 66 9.19 -0.24 -4.12
CA TYR A 66 8.79 -1.19 -5.16
C TYR A 66 7.89 -2.32 -4.63
N GLN A 67 8.16 -2.81 -3.41
CA GLN A 67 7.31 -3.82 -2.78
C GLN A 67 5.95 -3.25 -2.40
N LYS A 68 5.91 -2.03 -1.82
CA LYS A 68 4.66 -1.31 -1.54
C LYS A 68 3.81 -1.15 -2.80
N GLU A 69 4.42 -0.65 -3.88
CA GLU A 69 3.76 -0.48 -5.17
C GLU A 69 3.20 -1.81 -5.72
N SER A 70 4.03 -2.86 -5.71
CA SER A 70 3.64 -4.17 -6.22
C SER A 70 2.49 -4.78 -5.42
N LEU A 71 2.44 -4.57 -4.11
CA LEU A 71 1.30 -4.99 -3.27
C LEU A 71 0.03 -4.23 -3.64
N VAL A 72 0.11 -2.91 -3.77
CA VAL A 72 -1.05 -2.10 -4.16
C VAL A 72 -1.56 -2.53 -5.54
N ARG A 73 -0.69 -2.77 -6.51
CA ARG A 73 -1.09 -3.23 -7.85
C ARG A 73 -1.81 -4.59 -7.79
N LYS A 74 -1.25 -5.55 -7.05
CA LYS A 74 -1.86 -6.87 -6.86
C LYS A 74 -3.22 -6.77 -6.17
N GLY A 75 -3.29 -6.05 -5.05
CA GLY A 75 -4.54 -5.87 -4.30
C GLY A 75 -5.61 -5.15 -5.11
N ASN A 76 -5.23 -4.15 -5.91
CA ASN A 76 -6.16 -3.46 -6.80
C ASN A 76 -6.68 -4.37 -7.92
N LEU A 77 -5.85 -5.26 -8.48
CA LEU A 77 -6.31 -6.24 -9.46
C LEU A 77 -7.39 -7.15 -8.86
N TYR A 78 -7.14 -7.69 -7.66
CA TYR A 78 -8.14 -8.50 -6.95
C TYR A 78 -9.45 -7.72 -6.73
N ARG A 79 -9.37 -6.49 -6.23
CA ARG A 79 -10.52 -5.59 -6.00
C ARG A 79 -11.34 -5.35 -7.27
N GLN A 80 -10.70 -5.16 -8.42
CA GLN A 80 -11.38 -4.92 -9.69
C GLN A 80 -12.09 -6.17 -10.23
N GLU A 81 -11.54 -7.35 -9.95
CA GLU A 81 -12.05 -8.64 -10.46
C GLU A 81 -13.11 -9.27 -9.55
N HIS A 82 -13.18 -8.85 -8.28
CA HIS A 82 -13.99 -9.48 -7.25
C HIS A 82 -14.91 -8.49 -6.55
N ARG A 83 -16.08 -8.97 -6.12
CA ARG A 83 -16.94 -8.18 -5.23
C ARG A 83 -16.37 -8.27 -3.81
N VAL A 84 -15.77 -7.18 -3.34
CA VAL A 84 -15.26 -7.03 -1.98
C VAL A 84 -16.32 -6.38 -1.07
N VAL A 85 -16.07 -6.39 0.24
CA VAL A 85 -16.91 -5.71 1.23
C VAL A 85 -16.57 -4.22 1.19
N ASP A 86 -17.60 -3.37 1.06
CA ASP A 86 -17.46 -1.92 0.88
C ASP A 86 -16.56 -1.28 1.96
N GLU A 87 -16.69 -1.67 3.24
CA GLU A 87 -15.85 -1.11 4.31
C GLU A 87 -14.35 -1.42 4.12
N VAL A 88 -14.03 -2.64 3.69
CA VAL A 88 -12.63 -3.05 3.44
C VAL A 88 -12.09 -2.41 2.17
N GLU A 89 -12.97 -2.16 1.19
CA GLU A 89 -12.62 -1.41 0.00
C GLU A 89 -12.27 0.05 0.32
N ASP A 90 -13.05 0.71 1.17
CA ASP A 90 -12.76 2.07 1.62
C ASP A 90 -11.42 2.15 2.37
N ASP A 91 -11.14 1.19 3.25
CA ASP A 91 -9.86 1.08 3.96
C ASP A 91 -8.69 0.88 2.97
N PHE A 92 -8.87 0.03 1.96
CA PHE A 92 -7.89 -0.14 0.88
C PHE A 92 -7.62 1.17 0.14
N LEU A 93 -8.68 1.87 -0.30
CA LEU A 93 -8.55 3.12 -1.04
C LEU A 93 -7.87 4.22 -0.22
N GLU A 94 -8.17 4.29 1.08
CA GLU A 94 -7.52 5.25 1.97
C GLU A 94 -6.04 4.90 2.19
N ALA A 95 -5.69 3.63 2.41
CA ALA A 95 -4.30 3.21 2.53
C ALA A 95 -3.48 3.51 1.26
N VAL A 96 -4.07 3.29 0.08
CA VAL A 96 -3.46 3.63 -1.21
C VAL A 96 -3.27 5.14 -1.36
N TRP A 97 -4.25 5.93 -0.94
CA TRP A 97 -4.16 7.39 -0.92
C TRP A 97 -3.02 7.88 -0.02
N GLN A 98 -2.94 7.37 1.20
CA GLN A 98 -1.88 7.75 2.16
C GLN A 98 -0.49 7.39 1.62
N ALA A 99 -0.32 6.19 1.05
CA ALA A 99 0.93 5.78 0.42
C ALA A 99 1.35 6.72 -0.73
N TYR A 100 0.39 7.13 -1.57
CA TYR A 100 0.63 8.09 -2.64
C TYR A 100 1.12 9.45 -2.13
N VAL A 101 0.44 10.00 -1.12
CA VAL A 101 0.83 11.28 -0.51
C VAL A 101 2.25 11.20 0.07
N GLN A 102 2.56 10.15 0.82
CA GLN A 102 3.92 9.94 1.36
C GLN A 102 4.99 9.91 0.27
N VAL A 103 4.75 9.22 -0.84
CA VAL A 103 5.68 9.18 -1.98
C VAL A 103 5.87 10.57 -2.59
N LYS A 104 4.81 11.36 -2.71
CA LYS A 104 4.87 12.72 -3.25
C LYS A 104 5.62 13.68 -2.34
N GLU A 105 5.34 13.64 -1.04
CA GLU A 105 6.02 14.50 -0.06
C GLU A 105 7.51 14.15 0.07
N ALA A 106 7.87 12.86 0.01
CA ALA A 106 9.26 12.42 0.00
C ALA A 106 10.02 12.95 -1.23
N ALA A 107 9.41 12.88 -2.42
CA ALA A 107 10.00 13.41 -3.65
C ALA A 107 10.19 14.93 -3.60
N GLN A 108 9.22 15.68 -3.09
CA GLN A 108 9.32 17.14 -2.91
C GLN A 108 10.42 17.52 -1.89
N SER A 109 10.53 16.78 -0.79
CA SER A 109 11.54 16.99 0.24
C SER A 109 12.95 16.73 -0.29
N GLN A 110 13.13 15.73 -1.15
CA GLN A 110 14.40 15.45 -1.83
C GLN A 110 14.74 16.52 -2.88
N ALA A 111 13.78 16.95 -3.70
CA ALA A 111 13.97 18.04 -4.66
C ALA A 111 14.40 19.36 -3.98
N SER A 112 13.83 19.62 -2.79
CA SER A 112 14.20 20.78 -1.97
C SER A 112 15.63 20.70 -1.43
N ARG A 113 16.18 19.49 -1.17
CA ARG A 113 17.57 19.28 -0.71
C ARG A 113 18.60 19.26 -1.84
N VAL A 114 18.22 18.87 -3.06
CA VAL A 114 19.11 18.78 -4.24
C VAL A 114 19.29 20.14 -4.94
N SER A 115 18.71 21.22 -4.40
CA SER A 115 18.87 22.59 -4.89
C SER A 115 20.30 23.18 -4.76
N GLN A 116 21.33 22.37 -4.46
CA GLN A 116 22.75 22.74 -4.56
C GLN A 116 23.58 21.97 -5.60
N SER A 117 23.03 21.02 -6.37
CA SER A 117 23.80 20.48 -7.49
C SER A 117 22.94 19.89 -8.61
N SER A 118 22.97 20.59 -9.75
CA SER A 118 22.79 20.07 -11.11
C SER A 118 21.51 19.27 -11.41
N ILE A 119 20.61 19.98 -12.09
CA ILE A 119 19.47 19.49 -12.88
C ILE A 119 19.85 18.22 -13.66
N THR A 120 19.41 17.05 -13.20
CA THR A 120 19.34 15.84 -14.03
C THR A 120 17.94 15.74 -14.65
N ARG A 121 17.91 16.19 -15.90
CA ARG A 121 16.85 16.03 -16.88
C ARG A 121 16.67 14.53 -17.17
N HIS A 122 15.80 13.84 -16.45
CA HIS A 122 15.27 12.54 -16.89
C HIS A 122 13.84 12.74 -17.40
N GLY A 123 13.66 12.49 -18.69
CA GLY A 123 12.36 12.56 -19.35
C GLY A 123 11.38 11.54 -18.77
N SER A 124 10.21 12.03 -18.37
CA SER A 124 8.88 11.46 -18.51
C SER A 124 8.70 9.92 -18.45
N GLN A 125 9.34 9.23 -17.51
CA GLN A 125 8.64 8.10 -16.92
C GLN A 125 7.69 8.68 -15.88
N GLU A 126 6.41 8.76 -16.24
CA GLU A 126 5.34 8.95 -15.29
C GLU A 126 5.62 8.01 -14.10
N SER A 127 5.64 8.57 -12.88
CA SER A 127 5.84 7.76 -11.68
C SER A 127 4.82 6.63 -11.70
N ILE A 128 5.23 5.39 -11.43
CA ILE A 128 4.32 4.25 -11.49
C ILE A 128 3.10 4.46 -10.56
N TRP A 129 3.27 5.25 -9.50
CA TRP A 129 2.19 5.75 -8.65
C TRP A 129 1.20 6.68 -9.36
N GLU A 130 1.65 7.58 -10.23
CA GLU A 130 0.77 8.41 -11.06
C GLU A 130 -0.02 7.55 -12.05
N GLN A 131 0.64 6.59 -12.70
CA GLN A 131 -0.05 5.64 -13.59
C GLN A 131 -1.09 4.81 -12.83
N LEU A 132 -0.75 4.31 -11.64
CA LEU A 132 -1.68 3.58 -10.77
C LEU A 132 -2.89 4.45 -10.38
N MET A 133 -2.67 5.70 -10.00
CA MET A 133 -3.75 6.62 -9.62
C MET A 133 -4.64 7.02 -10.80
N ARG A 134 -4.06 7.14 -12.01
CA ARG A 134 -4.81 7.50 -13.21
C ARG A 134 -5.65 6.35 -13.74
N ASP A 135 -5.04 5.17 -13.85
CA ASP A 135 -5.59 4.05 -14.62
C ASP A 135 -6.12 2.92 -13.71
N GLY A 136 -5.55 2.76 -12.51
CA GLY A 136 -5.86 1.66 -11.60
C GLY A 136 -6.91 1.98 -10.53
N VAL A 137 -6.97 3.23 -10.05
CA VAL A 137 -7.83 3.60 -8.92
C VAL A 137 -8.67 4.85 -9.25
N PRO A 138 -9.67 4.71 -10.16
CA PRO A 138 -10.48 5.85 -10.61
C PRO A 138 -11.21 6.57 -9.47
N GLU A 139 -11.50 5.88 -8.37
CA GLU A 139 -12.15 6.39 -7.17
C GLU A 139 -11.33 7.52 -6.52
N LEU A 140 -10.00 7.47 -6.64
CA LEU A 140 -9.09 8.48 -6.06
C LEU A 140 -8.81 9.65 -7.00
N LYS A 141 -9.28 9.61 -8.25
CA LYS A 141 -8.98 10.63 -9.26
C LYS A 141 -9.30 12.06 -8.80
N GLN A 142 -10.45 12.25 -8.15
CA GLN A 142 -10.84 13.56 -7.63
C GLN A 142 -9.92 14.03 -6.48
N LYS A 143 -9.55 13.13 -5.55
CA LYS A 143 -8.61 13.45 -4.46
C LYS A 143 -7.24 13.84 -5.03
N VAL A 144 -6.76 13.11 -6.03
CA VAL A 144 -5.49 13.39 -6.73
C VAL A 144 -5.52 14.77 -7.40
N SER A 145 -6.57 15.10 -8.15
CA SER A 145 -6.70 16.41 -8.79
C SER A 145 -6.73 17.55 -7.77
N GLN A 146 -7.47 17.39 -6.68
CA GLN A 146 -7.52 18.41 -5.61
C GLN A 146 -6.16 18.60 -4.94
N TYR A 147 -5.43 17.51 -4.71
CA TYR A 147 -4.08 17.57 -4.16
C TYR A 147 -3.11 18.28 -5.09
N LYS A 148 -3.08 17.93 -6.39
CA LYS A 148 -2.21 18.59 -7.36
C LYS A 148 -2.48 20.10 -7.44
N ALA A 149 -3.75 20.50 -7.51
CA ALA A 149 -4.15 21.91 -7.53
C ALA A 149 -3.73 22.66 -6.25
N ARG A 150 -3.84 22.02 -5.07
CA ARG A 150 -3.46 22.63 -3.77
C ARG A 150 -1.95 22.90 -3.68
N TYR A 151 -1.13 22.04 -4.26
CA TYR A 151 0.33 22.13 -4.17
C TYR A 151 0.99 22.67 -5.44
N GLY A 152 0.21 23.13 -6.42
CA GLY A 152 0.72 23.66 -7.69
C GLY A 152 1.52 22.63 -8.49
N LEU A 153 1.12 21.35 -8.41
CA LEU A 153 1.75 20.21 -9.08
C LEU A 153 1.04 19.86 -10.40
N ASP A 154 0.32 20.82 -10.98
CA ASP A 154 -0.33 20.62 -12.28
C ASP A 154 0.74 20.39 -13.35
N ASP A 155 0.52 19.38 -14.20
CA ASP A 155 1.40 18.99 -15.31
C ASP A 155 1.57 20.11 -16.36
#